data_AF-A0A2N5K708-F1
#
_entry.id   AF-A0A2N5K708-F1
#
_cell.length_a   1.000
_cell.length_b   1.000
_cell.length_c   1.000
_cell.angle_alpha   90.00
_cell.angle_beta   90.00
_cell.angle_gamma   90.00
#
_symmetry.space_group_name_H-M   'P 1'
#
loop_
_entity.id
_entity.type
_entity.pdbx_description
1 polymer ?
#
loop_
_entity_poly.entity_id
_entity_poly.type
_entity_poly.pdbx_seq_one_letter_code
_entity_poly.pdbx_strand_id
1 'polypeptide(L)'
;MARSACCVGQPRRRYWLPLNDFRAGRCCPAIPVCGRGWWRMSRPTAHCLSALGLADLIKISAADLRWFAPNQTLEQAAESLLDRGVALAVVTRGGEGVLAVRREGGSVRRITLPPFKVDVVDTVGAGDSFSGGFLASLAERGVVTREALERLPLDELERSLRFATAVSALTRTRAGADPPDRAAVDQFLAAQGVDNG
;
A
#
# COMPACT_ATOMS: atom_id res chain seq x y z
N MET A 1 -39.11 -27.97 21.44
CA MET A 1 -38.11 -27.18 20.68
C MET A 1 -37.77 -25.95 21.51
N ALA A 2 -36.48 -25.85 21.88
CA ALA A 2 -36.03 -25.12 23.06
C ALA A 2 -36.09 -23.59 22.93
N ARG A 3 -36.65 -22.95 23.97
CA ARG A 3 -36.27 -21.63 24.46
C ARG A 3 -35.26 -21.85 25.60
N SER A 4 -34.13 -21.13 25.61
CA SER A 4 -33.53 -20.59 26.84
C SER A 4 -32.29 -19.76 26.54
N ALA A 5 -32.19 -18.62 27.21
CA ALA A 5 -31.02 -17.77 27.32
C ALA A 5 -30.11 -18.24 28.48
N CYS A 6 -28.80 -18.02 28.36
CA CYS A 6 -27.80 -17.77 29.43
C CYS A 6 -26.41 -17.86 28.75
N CYS A 7 -25.45 -16.94 28.89
CA CYS A 7 -25.05 -16.21 30.08
C CYS A 7 -24.67 -14.75 29.81
N VAL A 8 -25.12 -13.88 30.72
CA VAL A 8 -24.57 -12.56 31.04
C VAL A 8 -23.30 -12.75 31.89
N GLY A 9 -22.26 -11.92 31.69
CA GLY A 9 -21.06 -11.98 32.54
C GLY A 9 -19.86 -11.05 32.23
N GLN A 10 -20.08 -9.72 32.12
CA GLN A 10 -19.15 -8.63 32.54
C GLN A 10 -17.77 -8.45 31.79
N PRO A 11 -17.11 -7.26 31.89
CA PRO A 11 -16.68 -6.49 30.72
C PRO A 11 -15.15 -6.35 30.62
N ARG A 12 -14.60 -6.50 29.42
CA ARG A 12 -13.29 -5.92 29.08
C ARG A 12 -13.52 -4.75 28.16
N ARG A 13 -13.18 -3.57 28.67
CA ARG A 13 -13.29 -2.23 28.08
C ARG A 13 -13.16 -2.26 26.55
N ARG A 14 -14.30 -2.09 25.89
CA ARG A 14 -14.39 -1.78 24.48
C ARG A 14 -14.11 -0.28 24.33
N TYR A 15 -12.86 0.07 24.02
CA TYR A 15 -12.57 1.37 23.40
C TYR A 15 -13.11 1.36 21.97
N TRP A 16 -14.42 1.38 21.82
CA TRP A 16 -15.06 1.75 20.56
C TRP A 16 -15.40 3.23 20.71
N LEU A 17 -14.48 4.08 20.26
CA LEU A 17 -14.87 5.45 19.93
C LEU A 17 -15.84 5.36 18.74
N PRO A 18 -17.02 5.99 18.81
CA PRO A 18 -17.93 6.06 17.68
C PRO A 18 -17.20 6.72 16.49
N LEU A 19 -17.41 6.15 15.30
CA LEU A 19 -16.82 6.56 14.01
C LEU A 19 -17.11 8.01 13.58
N ASN A 20 -17.89 8.77 14.37
CA ASN A 20 -18.23 10.16 14.07
C ASN A 20 -17.13 11.18 14.43
N ASP A 21 -16.10 10.79 15.19
CA ASP A 21 -15.04 11.73 15.63
C ASP A 21 -13.77 11.74 14.76
N PHE A 22 -13.72 10.97 13.66
CA PHE A 22 -12.52 10.88 12.81
C PHE A 22 -12.26 12.09 11.90
N ARG A 23 -13.14 13.11 11.90
CA ARG A 23 -12.97 14.32 11.07
C ARG A 23 -12.10 15.43 11.68
N ALA A 24 -11.46 15.20 12.83
CA ALA A 24 -10.56 16.18 13.44
C ALA A 24 -9.11 16.01 12.98
N GLY A 25 -8.81 16.42 11.73
CA GLY A 25 -7.51 16.97 11.32
C GLY A 25 -6.23 16.16 11.57
N ARG A 26 -6.29 14.83 11.61
CA ARG A 26 -5.10 13.98 11.74
C ARG A 26 -4.94 13.10 10.50
N CYS A 27 -3.83 13.30 9.80
CA CYS A 27 -3.37 12.40 8.74
C CYS A 27 -3.24 10.99 9.32
N CYS A 28 -3.99 10.03 8.77
CA CYS A 28 -3.69 8.62 8.95
C CYS A 28 -2.88 8.19 7.72
N PRO A 29 -1.53 8.11 7.80
CA PRO A 29 -0.74 7.37 6.82
C PRO A 29 -0.95 5.87 7.06
N ALA A 30 -2.19 5.42 7.11
CA ALA A 30 -2.51 4.01 7.15
C ALA A 30 -2.47 3.52 5.71
N ILE A 31 -1.38 2.87 5.31
CA ILE A 31 -1.43 1.94 4.20
C ILE A 31 -2.21 0.73 4.73
N PRO A 32 -3.45 0.46 4.30
CA PRO A 32 -4.05 -0.83 4.59
C PRO A 32 -3.24 -1.89 3.85
N VAL A 33 -2.36 -2.59 4.57
CA VAL A 33 -1.72 -3.81 4.07
C VAL A 33 -2.79 -4.90 4.03
N CYS A 34 -3.51 -4.97 2.92
CA CYS A 34 -4.41 -6.09 2.64
C CYS A 34 -3.56 -7.25 2.14
N GLY A 35 -3.42 -8.32 2.93
CA GLY A 35 -2.85 -9.59 2.47
C GLY A 35 -3.90 -10.70 2.50
N ARG A 36 -3.91 -11.59 1.49
CA ARG A 36 -4.91 -12.69 1.36
C ARG A 36 -5.10 -13.54 2.63
N GLY A 37 -4.08 -13.67 3.49
CA GLY A 37 -4.15 -14.46 4.73
C GLY A 37 -5.12 -13.94 5.82
N TRP A 38 -5.61 -12.71 5.67
CA TRP A 38 -6.47 -12.05 6.67
C TRP A 38 -7.97 -12.19 6.36
N TRP A 39 -8.33 -12.64 5.16
CA TRP A 39 -9.72 -12.64 4.69
C TRP A 39 -10.28 -14.05 4.63
N ARG A 40 -11.04 -14.44 5.66
CA ARG A 40 -11.83 -15.70 5.66
C ARG A 40 -13.18 -15.55 4.95
N MET A 41 -13.36 -14.51 4.13
CA MET A 41 -14.62 -14.10 3.51
C MET A 41 -14.55 -14.24 1.98
N SER A 42 -15.66 -14.64 1.36
CA SER A 42 -15.71 -14.87 -0.10
C SER A 42 -15.72 -13.59 -0.93
N ARG A 43 -16.10 -12.44 -0.33
CA ARG A 43 -16.18 -11.11 -0.97
C ARG A 43 -15.85 -9.98 0.02
N PRO A 44 -15.43 -8.80 -0.47
CA PRO A 44 -15.23 -7.62 0.38
C PRO A 44 -16.51 -7.23 1.09
N THR A 45 -16.43 -6.90 2.39
CA THR A 45 -17.57 -6.33 3.11
C THR A 45 -17.69 -4.83 2.83
N ALA A 46 -18.88 -4.27 3.07
CA ALA A 46 -19.10 -2.83 3.00
C ALA A 46 -18.08 -2.06 3.88
N HIS A 47 -17.69 -2.62 5.01
CA HIS A 47 -16.70 -2.04 5.92
C HIS A 47 -15.30 -1.93 5.29
N CYS A 48 -14.87 -2.95 4.54
CA CYS A 48 -13.58 -2.91 3.82
C CYS A 48 -13.58 -1.81 2.76
N LEU A 49 -14.70 -1.66 2.03
CA LEU A 49 -14.84 -0.65 0.98
C LEU A 49 -14.89 0.77 1.55
N SER A 50 -15.53 0.97 2.72
CA SER A 50 -15.55 2.25 3.41
C SER A 50 -14.16 2.68 3.87
N ALA A 51 -13.33 1.75 4.35
CA ALA A 51 -11.97 2.05 4.81
C ALA A 51 -11.05 2.54 3.68
N LEU A 52 -11.24 2.05 2.44
CA LEU A 52 -10.46 2.50 1.28
C LEU A 52 -10.71 3.99 0.97
N GLY A 53 -11.92 4.51 1.21
CA GLY A 53 -12.23 5.92 0.97
C GLY A 53 -11.68 6.89 2.02
N LEU A 54 -11.02 6.39 3.07
CA LEU A 54 -10.47 7.20 4.16
C LEU A 54 -8.96 7.43 4.04
N ALA A 55 -8.29 6.75 3.11
CA ALA A 55 -6.85 6.82 2.94
C ALA A 55 -6.48 7.73 1.75
N ASP A 56 -5.54 8.65 1.95
CA ASP A 56 -4.99 9.47 0.87
C ASP A 56 -4.04 8.66 -0.04
N LEU A 57 -3.38 7.66 0.53
CA LEU A 57 -2.44 6.78 -0.16
C LEU A 57 -2.82 5.33 0.11
N ILE A 58 -3.05 4.57 -0.95
CA ILE A 58 -3.31 3.13 -0.86
C ILE A 58 -2.20 2.38 -1.57
N LYS A 59 -1.62 1.39 -0.88
CA LYS A 59 -0.86 0.33 -1.53
C LYS A 59 -1.65 -0.97 -1.44
N ILE A 60 -1.78 -1.67 -2.56
CA ILE A 60 -2.52 -2.93 -2.67
C ILE A 60 -1.79 -3.89 -3.60
N SER A 61 -1.93 -5.20 -3.39
CA SER A 61 -1.40 -6.17 -4.35
C SER A 61 -2.35 -6.32 -5.54
N ALA A 62 -1.82 -6.65 -6.72
CA ALA A 62 -2.65 -6.99 -7.89
C ALA A 62 -3.62 -8.15 -7.59
N ALA A 63 -3.18 -9.08 -6.74
CA ALA A 63 -3.94 -10.21 -6.27
C ALA A 63 -5.20 -9.78 -5.48
N ASP A 64 -5.03 -8.83 -4.57
CA ASP A 64 -6.12 -8.32 -3.73
C ASP A 64 -6.99 -7.34 -4.52
N LEU A 65 -6.40 -6.47 -5.35
CA LEU A 65 -7.16 -5.51 -6.16
C LEU A 65 -8.12 -6.23 -7.12
N ARG A 66 -7.67 -7.33 -7.76
CA ARG A 66 -8.55 -8.18 -8.59
C ARG A 66 -9.66 -8.85 -7.78
N TRP A 67 -9.44 -9.12 -6.50
CA TRP A 67 -10.50 -9.66 -5.64
C TRP A 67 -11.56 -8.59 -5.30
N PHE A 68 -11.16 -7.33 -5.14
CA PHE A 68 -12.08 -6.20 -4.97
C PHE A 68 -12.82 -5.82 -6.27
N ALA A 69 -12.15 -5.89 -7.41
CA ALA A 69 -12.67 -5.47 -8.71
C ALA A 69 -12.46 -6.56 -9.79
N PRO A 70 -13.17 -7.71 -9.70
CA PRO A 70 -12.90 -8.88 -10.54
C PRO A 70 -13.22 -8.70 -12.03
N ASN A 71 -14.02 -7.68 -12.38
CA ASN A 71 -14.47 -7.41 -13.75
C ASN A 71 -13.76 -6.21 -14.39
N GLN A 72 -12.64 -5.76 -13.82
CA GLN A 72 -11.88 -4.59 -14.27
C GLN A 72 -10.42 -4.97 -14.54
N THR A 73 -9.76 -4.25 -15.45
CA THR A 73 -8.30 -4.31 -15.54
C THR A 73 -7.67 -3.72 -14.27
N LEU A 74 -6.38 -4.00 -14.01
CA LEU A 74 -5.70 -3.43 -12.85
C LEU A 74 -5.67 -1.90 -12.89
N GLU A 75 -5.51 -1.32 -14.07
CA GLU A 75 -5.52 0.12 -14.32
C GLU A 75 -6.89 0.71 -13.99
N GLN A 76 -7.96 0.13 -14.54
CA GLN A 76 -9.34 0.54 -14.25
C GLN A 76 -9.67 0.44 -12.76
N ALA A 77 -9.26 -0.66 -12.12
CA ALA A 77 -9.48 -0.88 -10.70
C ALA A 77 -8.69 0.13 -9.84
N ALA A 78 -7.44 0.43 -10.18
CA ALA A 78 -6.63 1.43 -9.51
C ALA A 78 -7.19 2.85 -9.68
N GLU A 79 -7.68 3.19 -10.87
CA GLU A 79 -8.36 4.46 -11.14
C GLU A 79 -9.65 4.61 -10.34
N SER A 80 -10.42 3.53 -10.17
CA SER A 80 -11.63 3.56 -9.36
C SER A 80 -11.37 3.87 -7.88
N LEU A 81 -10.13 3.66 -7.40
CA LEU A 81 -9.74 4.09 -6.06
C LEU A 81 -9.61 5.62 -5.98
N LEU A 82 -9.15 6.27 -7.06
CA LEU A 82 -9.08 7.73 -7.13
C LEU A 82 -10.47 8.36 -7.09
N ASP A 83 -11.45 7.72 -7.72
CA ASP A 83 -12.86 8.15 -7.66
C ASP A 83 -13.47 8.05 -6.26
N ARG A 84 -12.82 7.29 -5.36
CA ARG A 84 -13.19 7.16 -3.95
C ARG A 84 -12.46 8.15 -3.04
N GLY A 85 -11.70 9.09 -3.61
CA GLY A 85 -11.01 10.15 -2.87
C GLY A 85 -9.53 9.88 -2.57
N VAL A 86 -9.00 8.73 -2.98
CA VAL A 86 -7.57 8.39 -2.84
C VAL A 86 -6.74 9.33 -3.73
N ALA A 87 -5.69 9.93 -3.17
CA ALA A 87 -4.78 10.80 -3.93
C ALA A 87 -3.75 9.98 -4.74
N LEU A 88 -3.27 8.86 -4.19
CA LEU A 88 -2.33 7.96 -4.86
C LEU A 88 -2.68 6.48 -4.60
N ALA A 89 -2.89 5.73 -5.68
CA ALA A 89 -3.04 4.28 -5.63
C ALA A 89 -1.77 3.59 -6.18
N VAL A 90 -1.17 2.70 -5.39
CA VAL A 90 0.02 1.92 -5.74
C VAL A 90 -0.32 0.44 -5.74
N VAL A 91 -0.13 -0.22 -6.88
CA VAL A 91 -0.45 -1.63 -7.11
C VAL A 91 0.84 -2.41 -7.32
N THR A 92 1.19 -3.28 -6.37
CA THR A 92 2.33 -4.18 -6.54
C THR A 92 1.91 -5.44 -7.30
N ARG A 93 2.60 -5.74 -8.40
CA ARG A 93 2.26 -6.80 -9.36
C ARG A 93 3.27 -7.95 -9.36
N GLY A 94 4.00 -8.15 -8.26
CA GLY A 94 5.00 -9.22 -8.14
C GLY A 94 6.09 -9.11 -9.21
N GLY A 95 6.22 -10.16 -10.03
CA GLY A 95 7.18 -10.21 -11.15
C GLY A 95 6.90 -9.25 -12.32
N GLU A 96 5.82 -8.48 -12.26
CA GLU A 96 5.51 -7.42 -13.24
C GLU A 96 5.83 -6.01 -12.68
N GLY A 97 6.41 -5.92 -11.48
CA GLY A 97 6.81 -4.66 -10.87
C GLY A 97 5.67 -3.91 -10.20
N VAL A 98 5.57 -2.60 -10.41
CA VAL A 98 4.60 -1.73 -9.74
C VAL A 98 3.90 -0.79 -10.71
N LEU A 99 2.61 -0.57 -10.48
CA LEU A 99 1.78 0.43 -11.14
C LEU A 99 1.35 1.46 -10.09
N ALA A 100 1.61 2.73 -10.32
CA ALA A 100 1.08 3.83 -9.51
C ALA A 100 0.15 4.70 -10.35
N VAL A 101 -0.97 5.12 -9.76
CA VAL A 101 -1.99 5.94 -10.42
C VAL A 101 -2.36 7.10 -9.50
N ARG A 102 -2.38 8.32 -10.05
CA ARG A 102 -2.85 9.54 -9.36
C ARG A 102 -3.55 10.49 -10.32
N ARG A 103 -4.21 11.53 -9.79
CA ARG A 103 -4.69 12.66 -10.60
C ARG A 103 -3.68 13.82 -10.56
N GLU A 104 -3.45 14.45 -11.71
CA GLU A 104 -2.68 15.69 -11.84
C GLU A 104 -3.41 16.60 -12.83
N GLY A 105 -3.78 17.82 -12.41
CA GLY A 105 -4.56 18.74 -13.24
C GLY A 105 -5.90 18.16 -13.72
N GLY A 106 -6.53 17.29 -12.93
CA GLY A 106 -7.79 16.60 -13.28
C GLY A 106 -7.62 15.36 -14.16
N SER A 107 -6.45 15.16 -14.77
CA SER A 107 -6.15 14.01 -15.63
C SER A 107 -5.49 12.87 -14.85
N VAL A 108 -5.79 11.62 -15.23
CA VAL A 108 -5.14 10.45 -14.63
C VAL A 108 -3.71 10.33 -15.16
N ARG A 109 -2.75 10.18 -14.24
CA ARG A 109 -1.35 9.87 -14.53
C ARG A 109 -1.02 8.48 -14.00
N ARG A 110 -0.23 7.73 -14.79
CA ARG A 110 0.19 6.36 -14.47
C ARG A 110 1.72 6.30 -14.53
N ILE A 111 2.33 5.69 -13.53
CA ILE A 111 3.76 5.34 -13.51
C ILE A 111 3.84 3.82 -13.42
N THR A 112 4.60 3.21 -14.32
CA THR A 112 4.86 1.77 -14.30
C THR A 112 6.34 1.54 -14.18
N LEU A 113 6.76 0.73 -13.21
CA LEU A 113 8.16 0.34 -13.07
C LEU A 113 8.31 -1.17 -13.16
N PRO A 114 9.35 -1.66 -13.86
CA PRO A 114 9.68 -3.08 -13.85
C PRO A 114 10.17 -3.51 -12.46
N PRO A 115 10.11 -4.81 -12.13
CA PRO A 115 10.77 -5.30 -10.92
C PRO A 115 12.29 -5.29 -11.10
N PHE A 116 13.01 -5.29 -9.98
CA PHE A 116 14.41 -5.70 -10.00
C PHE A 116 14.52 -7.22 -10.08
N LYS A 117 15.45 -7.71 -10.91
CA LYS A 117 15.78 -9.14 -11.00
C LYS A 117 16.74 -9.49 -9.87
N VAL A 118 16.32 -10.43 -9.02
CA VAL A 118 17.09 -10.92 -7.87
C VAL A 118 16.81 -12.41 -7.70
N ASP A 119 17.75 -13.12 -7.08
CA ASP A 119 17.55 -14.52 -6.68
C ASP A 119 16.65 -14.58 -5.45
N VAL A 120 15.43 -15.11 -5.63
CA VAL A 120 14.41 -15.14 -4.58
C VAL A 120 14.64 -16.33 -3.64
N VAL A 121 14.82 -16.03 -2.36
CA VAL A 121 14.93 -16.99 -1.26
C VAL A 121 13.59 -17.12 -0.51
N ASP A 122 12.97 -15.99 -0.17
CA ASP A 122 11.69 -15.93 0.54
C ASP A 122 10.86 -14.73 0.03
N THR A 123 9.54 -14.76 0.21
CA THR A 123 8.64 -13.65 -0.11
C THR A 123 7.94 -13.07 1.11
N VAL A 124 8.12 -13.68 2.29
CA VAL A 124 7.63 -13.17 3.56
C VAL A 124 8.16 -11.76 3.80
N GLY A 125 7.28 -10.83 4.19
CA GLY A 125 7.66 -9.45 4.47
C GLY A 125 7.98 -8.58 3.26
N ALA A 126 7.98 -9.10 2.02
CA ALA A 126 8.29 -8.30 0.83
C ALA A 126 7.29 -7.15 0.59
N GLY A 127 6.01 -7.37 0.93
CA GLY A 127 4.96 -6.36 0.84
C GLY A 127 5.03 -5.29 1.92
N ASP A 128 5.39 -5.70 3.14
CA ASP A 128 5.59 -4.78 4.27
C ASP A 128 6.84 -3.94 4.06
N SER A 129 7.92 -4.55 3.58
CA SER A 129 9.18 -3.88 3.27
C SER A 129 9.04 -2.90 2.10
N PHE A 130 8.23 -3.23 1.08
CA PHE A 130 7.84 -2.25 0.06
C PHE A 130 7.15 -1.03 0.69
N SER A 131 6.17 -1.28 1.56
CA SER A 131 5.37 -0.22 2.18
C SER A 131 6.22 0.66 3.10
N GLY A 132 7.09 0.05 3.91
CA GLY A 132 8.05 0.74 4.77
C GLY A 132 9.06 1.56 3.96
N GLY A 133 9.66 0.97 2.93
CA GLY A 133 10.59 1.66 2.04
C GLY A 133 9.95 2.84 1.31
N PHE A 134 8.71 2.67 0.84
CA PHE A 134 7.98 3.74 0.17
C PHE A 134 7.67 4.91 1.09
N LEU A 135 7.13 4.63 2.28
CA LEU A 135 6.84 5.67 3.27
C LEU A 135 8.11 6.35 3.78
N ALA A 136 9.19 5.60 3.98
CA ALA A 136 10.49 6.17 4.37
C ALA A 136 11.00 7.15 3.30
N SER A 137 10.99 6.75 2.02
CA SER A 137 11.44 7.63 0.93
C SER A 137 10.56 8.88 0.79
N LEU A 138 9.25 8.76 0.95
CA LEU A 138 8.35 9.92 0.96
C LEU A 138 8.63 10.85 2.15
N ALA A 139 8.84 10.30 3.35
CA ALA A 139 9.13 11.07 4.55
C ALA A 139 10.47 11.83 4.45
N GLU A 140 11.52 11.21 3.89
CA GLU A 140 12.81 11.85 3.62
C GLU A 140 12.67 13.04 2.65
N ARG A 141 11.72 12.98 1.72
CA ARG A 141 11.39 14.06 0.77
C ARG A 141 10.41 15.09 1.35
N GLY A 142 10.03 14.97 2.63
CA GLY A 142 9.07 15.86 3.29
C GLY A 142 7.61 15.65 2.86
N VAL A 143 7.30 14.54 2.18
CA VAL A 143 5.96 14.22 1.68
C VAL A 143 5.18 13.45 2.74
N VAL A 144 4.62 14.18 3.71
CA VAL A 144 3.88 13.61 4.85
C VAL A 144 2.42 14.06 4.93
N THR A 145 1.96 14.84 3.94
CA THR A 145 0.58 15.34 3.83
C THR A 145 0.00 15.01 2.47
N ARG A 146 -1.34 15.01 2.39
CA ARG A 146 -2.06 14.84 1.12
C ARG A 146 -1.64 15.87 0.09
N GLU A 147 -1.56 17.14 0.48
CA GLU A 147 -1.22 18.24 -0.42
C GLU A 147 0.22 18.12 -0.93
N ALA A 148 1.15 17.67 -0.10
CA ALA A 148 2.51 17.38 -0.54
C ALA A 148 2.54 16.20 -1.53
N LEU A 149 1.73 15.16 -1.30
CA LEU A 149 1.65 13.98 -2.18
C LEU A 149 1.07 14.33 -3.56
N GLU A 150 0.02 15.16 -3.60
CA GLU A 150 -0.60 15.64 -4.84
C GLU A 150 0.33 16.57 -5.63
N ARG A 151 1.18 17.35 -4.95
CA ARG A 151 2.16 18.25 -5.58
C ARG A 151 3.52 17.60 -5.90
N LEU A 152 3.79 16.40 -5.39
CA LEU A 152 5.06 15.72 -5.60
C LEU A 152 5.35 15.60 -7.10
N PRO A 153 6.49 16.04 -7.63
CA PRO A 153 6.83 15.81 -9.04
C PRO A 153 6.79 14.32 -9.41
N LEU A 154 6.40 14.00 -10.66
CA LEU A 154 6.24 12.60 -11.07
C LEU A 154 7.56 11.83 -11.05
N ASP A 155 8.69 12.49 -11.36
CA ASP A 155 10.02 11.90 -11.29
C ASP A 155 10.43 11.60 -9.84
N GLU A 156 10.10 12.47 -8.89
CA GLU A 156 10.30 12.26 -7.45
C GLU A 156 9.44 11.09 -6.90
N LEU A 157 8.19 11.00 -7.36
CA LEU A 157 7.33 9.86 -7.07
C LEU A 157 7.91 8.57 -7.64
N GLU A 158 8.42 8.61 -8.87
CA GLU A 158 9.07 7.47 -9.51
C GLU A 158 10.33 7.02 -8.76
N ARG A 159 11.18 7.94 -8.31
CA ARG A 159 12.34 7.64 -7.45
C ARG A 159 11.91 6.94 -6.16
N SER A 160 10.85 7.44 -5.51
CA SER A 160 10.31 6.85 -4.28
C SER A 160 9.79 5.42 -4.52
N LEU A 161 9.10 5.18 -5.64
CA LEU A 161 8.63 3.85 -6.03
C LEU A 161 9.78 2.90 -6.38
N ARG A 162 10.84 3.38 -7.04
CA ARG A 162 12.04 2.57 -7.31
C ARG A 162 12.74 2.16 -6.02
N PHE A 163 12.93 3.10 -5.10
CA PHE A 163 13.52 2.80 -3.78
C PHE A 163 12.71 1.71 -3.05
N ALA A 164 11.39 1.87 -2.97
CA ALA A 164 10.50 0.86 -2.37
C ALA A 164 10.58 -0.50 -3.06
N THR A 165 10.71 -0.50 -4.39
CA THR A 165 10.85 -1.73 -5.19
C THR A 165 12.19 -2.42 -4.91
N ALA A 166 13.27 -1.66 -4.72
CA ALA A 166 14.58 -2.18 -4.34
C ALA A 166 14.60 -2.77 -2.92
N VAL A 167 14.01 -2.06 -1.95
CA VAL A 167 13.84 -2.57 -0.58
C VAL A 167 13.11 -3.91 -0.60
N SER A 168 11.99 -3.96 -1.33
CA SER A 168 11.20 -5.19 -1.50
C SER A 168 11.95 -6.30 -2.22
N ALA A 169 12.79 -5.98 -3.20
CA ALA A 169 13.58 -6.96 -3.94
C ALA A 169 14.68 -7.56 -3.04
N LEU A 170 15.43 -6.73 -2.33
CA LEU A 170 16.47 -7.19 -1.39
C LEU A 170 15.89 -7.98 -0.21
N THR A 171 14.70 -7.63 0.28
CA THR A 171 14.04 -8.43 1.32
C THR A 171 13.81 -9.86 0.84
N ARG A 172 13.51 -10.04 -0.46
CA ARG A 172 13.25 -11.35 -1.05
C ARG A 172 14.49 -12.22 -1.21
N THR A 173 15.69 -11.68 -1.07
CA THR A 173 16.95 -12.44 -1.19
C THR A 173 17.40 -13.04 0.15
N ARG A 174 16.62 -12.86 1.21
CA ARG A 174 16.91 -13.30 2.57
C ARG A 174 15.75 -14.11 3.12
N ALA A 175 16.01 -14.94 4.14
CA ALA A 175 14.97 -15.74 4.78
C ALA A 175 14.16 -14.90 5.78
N GLY A 176 12.84 -15.01 5.75
CA GLY A 176 11.92 -14.28 6.62
C GLY A 176 11.75 -12.80 6.26
N ALA A 177 11.04 -12.08 7.14
CA ALA A 177 10.82 -10.64 7.00
C ALA A 177 12.07 -9.85 7.47
N ASP A 178 13.12 -9.87 6.66
CA ASP A 178 14.40 -9.19 6.94
C ASP A 178 14.67 -8.05 5.95
N PRO A 179 14.16 -6.83 6.20
CA PRO A 179 14.36 -5.69 5.32
C PRO A 179 15.83 -5.22 5.31
N PRO A 180 16.37 -4.76 4.18
CA PRO A 180 17.72 -4.19 4.10
C PRO A 180 17.83 -2.86 4.85
N ASP A 181 19.05 -2.49 5.24
CA ASP A 181 19.36 -1.13 5.67
C ASP A 181 19.49 -0.17 4.47
N ARG A 182 19.66 1.12 4.76
CA ARG A 182 19.75 2.16 3.73
C ARG A 182 20.96 1.97 2.81
N ALA A 183 22.12 1.67 3.38
CA ALA A 183 23.36 1.54 2.62
C ALA A 183 23.30 0.38 1.61
N ALA A 184 22.71 -0.74 1.99
CA ALA A 184 22.51 -1.89 1.12
C ALA A 184 21.58 -1.56 -0.06
N VAL A 185 20.53 -0.77 0.16
CA VAL A 185 19.61 -0.33 -0.91
C VAL A 185 20.31 0.62 -1.88
N ASP A 186 21.06 1.59 -1.37
CA ASP A 186 21.78 2.55 -2.21
C ASP A 186 22.87 1.86 -3.05
N GLN A 187 23.62 0.93 -2.43
CA GLN A 187 24.60 0.11 -3.16
C GLN A 187 23.94 -0.74 -4.24
N PHE A 188 22.79 -1.35 -3.94
CA PHE A 188 22.04 -2.13 -4.89
C PHE A 188 21.56 -1.30 -6.08
N LEU A 189 20.99 -0.13 -5.83
CA LEU A 189 20.50 0.77 -6.89
C LEU A 189 21.64 1.30 -7.77
N ALA A 190 22.77 1.66 -7.17
CA ALA A 190 23.98 2.04 -7.89
C ALA A 190 24.47 0.91 -8.81
N ALA A 191 24.47 -0.34 -8.34
CA ALA A 191 24.84 -1.51 -9.14
C ALA A 191 23.86 -1.78 -10.30
N GLN A 192 22.61 -1.33 -10.20
CA GLN A 192 21.62 -1.41 -11.28
C GLN A 192 21.69 -0.22 -12.26
N GLY A 193 22.66 0.69 -12.08
CA GLY A 193 22.79 1.91 -12.90
C GLY A 193 21.64 2.90 -12.70
N VAL A 194 20.93 2.80 -11.57
CA VAL A 194 19.84 3.70 -11.22
C VAL A 194 20.39 4.77 -10.28
N ASP A 195 20.46 6.01 -10.78
CA ASP A 195 20.70 7.16 -9.93
C ASP A 195 19.46 7.42 -9.08
N ASN A 196 19.64 7.45 -7.76
CA ASN A 196 18.54 7.56 -6.81
C ASN A 196 18.34 8.97 -6.26
N GLY A 197 19.20 9.92 -6.68
CA GLY A 197 19.09 11.35 -6.35
C GLY A 197 19.31 11.65 -4.88
#